data_AF-A0A844EBY0-F1
#
_entry.id   AF-A0A844EBY0-F1
#
_cell.length_a   1.000
_cell.length_b   1.000
_cell.length_c   1.000
_cell.angle_alpha   90.00
_cell.angle_beta   90.00
_cell.angle_gamma   90.00
#
_symmetry.space_group_name_H-M   'P 1'
#
loop_
_entity.id
_entity.type
_entity.pdbx_description
1 polymer ?
#
loop_
_entity_poly.entity_id
_entity_poly.type
_entity_poly.pdbx_seq_one_letter_code
_entity_poly.pdbx_strand_id
1 'polypeptide(L)'
;EFHAGLLPDDKQKIVGDYQAKGNHVMMVGDGVNDAPSLAEANIGVAIGAGTDVAIDSADVILVKSEPSDILHFLDLAKITNRKMVQNLWWGAGYNIVAIPLAAGILAFAGIILDPAVGAAVMAMSTIIVALNAMGLTAEKIQNN
;
A
#
# COMPACT_ATOMS: atom_id res chain seq x y z
N GLU A 1 12.35 2.61 23.36
CA GLU A 1 12.06 2.06 24.70
C GLU A 1 12.32 0.56 24.68
N PHE A 2 12.63 -0.07 25.82
CA PHE A 2 12.86 -1.51 25.88
C PHE A 2 12.03 -2.09 27.03
N HIS A 3 11.32 -3.18 26.75
CA HIS A 3 10.52 -3.92 27.71
C HIS A 3 10.92 -5.40 27.65
N ALA A 4 11.01 -6.05 28.80
CA ALA A 4 11.42 -7.45 28.91
C ALA A 4 10.52 -8.20 29.92
N GLY A 5 10.46 -9.53 29.81
CA GLY A 5 9.65 -10.37 30.68
C GLY A 5 8.15 -10.26 30.45
N LEU A 6 7.74 -9.87 29.24
CA LEU A 6 6.34 -9.67 28.86
C LEU A 6 5.66 -10.99 28.48
N LEU A 7 4.41 -11.14 28.89
CA LEU A 7 3.51 -12.16 28.35
C LEU A 7 3.01 -11.75 26.96
N PRO A 8 2.48 -12.68 26.15
CA PRO A 8 1.89 -12.36 24.83
C PRO A 8 0.84 -11.24 24.90
N ASP A 9 -0.04 -11.27 25.91
CA ASP A 9 -1.08 -10.25 26.11
C ASP A 9 -0.49 -8.87 26.43
N ASP A 10 0.66 -8.82 27.12
CA ASP A 10 1.33 -7.56 27.44
C ASP A 10 1.95 -6.94 26.19
N LYS A 11 2.51 -7.76 25.29
CA LYS A 11 3.02 -7.29 23.99
C LYS A 11 1.89 -6.69 23.16
N GLN A 12 0.71 -7.34 23.14
CA GLN A 12 -0.46 -6.84 22.43
C GLN A 12 -0.92 -5.49 22.99
N LYS A 13 -1.00 -5.36 24.32
CA LYS A 13 -1.34 -4.08 24.97
C LYS A 13 -0.39 -2.95 24.58
N ILE A 14 0.91 -3.22 24.53
CA ILE A 14 1.90 -2.22 24.13
C ILE A 14 1.63 -1.74 22.69
N VAL A 15 1.34 -2.66 21.76
CA VAL A 15 0.95 -2.31 20.39
C VAL A 15 -0.27 -1.39 20.39
N GLY A 16 -1.33 -1.77 21.12
CA GLY A 16 -2.55 -0.97 21.27
C GLY A 16 -2.28 0.42 21.89
N ASP A 17 -1.39 0.51 22.89
CA ASP A 17 -1.01 1.79 23.51
C ASP A 17 -0.28 2.72 22.53
N TYR A 18 0.59 2.17 21.68
CA TYR A 18 1.24 2.96 20.63
C TYR A 18 0.25 3.44 19.57
N GLN A 19 -0.71 2.60 19.19
CA GLN A 19 -1.78 2.95 18.26
C GLN A 19 -2.72 4.01 18.85
N ALA A 20 -3.07 3.89 20.13
CA ALA A 20 -3.90 4.87 20.85
C ALA A 20 -3.25 6.25 20.93
N LYS A 21 -1.92 6.32 20.89
CA LYS A 21 -1.16 7.57 20.77
C LYS A 21 -1.14 8.14 19.34
N GLY A 22 -1.83 7.50 18.39
CA GLY A 22 -1.93 7.91 17.00
C GLY A 22 -0.77 7.43 16.10
N ASN A 23 0.07 6.51 16.57
CA ASN A 23 1.15 5.96 15.76
C ASN A 23 0.64 4.84 14.84
N HIS A 24 1.23 4.73 13.65
CA HIS A 24 1.12 3.52 12.86
C HIS A 24 2.20 2.53 13.31
N VAL A 25 1.77 1.38 13.81
CA VAL A 25 2.62 0.38 14.45
C VAL A 25 2.83 -0.80 13.51
N MET A 26 4.10 -1.11 13.27
CA MET A 26 4.52 -2.36 12.63
C MET A 26 5.09 -3.28 13.72
N MET A 27 4.51 -4.47 13.86
CA MET A 27 5.02 -5.50 14.78
C MET A 27 5.82 -6.52 13.98
N VAL A 28 6.98 -6.91 14.50
CA VAL A 28 7.86 -7.90 13.87
C VAL A 28 8.12 -9.02 14.88
N GLY A 29 7.84 -10.27 14.51
CA GLY A 29 7.94 -11.41 15.42
C GLY A 29 8.09 -12.76 14.72
N ASP A 30 8.17 -13.84 15.48
CA ASP A 30 8.25 -15.22 14.95
C ASP A 30 6.88 -15.86 14.69
N GLY A 31 5.81 -15.20 15.16
CA GLY A 31 4.42 -15.55 14.93
C GLY A 31 3.83 -16.63 15.85
N VAL A 32 4.61 -17.33 16.68
CA VAL A 32 4.02 -18.29 17.64
C VAL A 32 3.58 -17.58 18.91
N ASN A 33 4.51 -16.87 19.54
CA ASN A 33 4.22 -16.14 20.79
C ASN A 33 3.80 -14.69 20.52
N ASP A 34 4.00 -14.24 19.28
CA ASP A 34 3.74 -12.86 18.86
C ASP A 34 2.45 -12.71 18.06
N ALA A 35 1.74 -13.81 17.73
CA ALA A 35 0.53 -13.80 16.91
C ALA A 35 -0.52 -12.76 17.34
N PRO A 36 -0.92 -12.66 18.63
CA PRO A 36 -1.87 -11.63 19.06
C PRO A 36 -1.37 -10.20 18.80
N SER A 37 -0.07 -9.97 18.95
CA SER A 37 0.54 -8.65 18.72
C SER A 37 0.71 -8.34 17.23
N LEU A 38 0.98 -9.36 16.40
CA LEU A 38 1.05 -9.24 14.95
C LEU A 38 -0.32 -8.89 14.37
N ALA A 39 -1.39 -9.54 14.84
CA ALA A 39 -2.75 -9.29 14.41
C ALA A 39 -3.31 -7.94 14.88
N GLU A 40 -2.88 -7.44 16.04
CA GLU A 40 -3.27 -6.12 16.54
C GLU A 40 -2.57 -4.97 15.79
N ALA A 41 -1.36 -5.20 15.30
CA ALA A 41 -0.57 -4.16 14.64
C ALA A 41 -1.24 -3.65 13.36
N ASN A 42 -0.84 -2.45 12.91
CA ASN A 42 -1.31 -1.96 11.60
C ASN A 42 -0.70 -2.75 10.46
N ILE A 43 0.51 -3.28 10.67
CA ILE A 43 1.17 -4.24 9.79
C ILE A 43 1.89 -5.26 10.67
N GLY A 44 1.47 -6.52 10.62
CA GLY A 44 2.16 -7.66 11.23
C GLY A 44 3.19 -8.25 10.26
N VAL A 45 4.45 -8.35 10.68
CA VAL A 45 5.53 -8.97 9.91
C VAL A 45 6.10 -10.18 10.64
N ALA A 46 5.94 -11.37 10.06
CA ALA A 46 6.51 -12.60 10.57
C ALA A 46 7.90 -12.86 9.97
N ILE A 47 8.89 -13.23 10.80
CA ILE A 47 10.22 -13.66 10.38
C ILE A 47 10.25 -15.18 10.27
N GLY A 48 10.51 -15.67 9.07
CA GLY A 48 10.68 -17.09 8.79
C GLY A 48 9.39 -17.83 8.45
N ALA A 49 9.52 -18.83 7.58
CA ALA A 49 8.44 -19.74 7.20
C ALA A 49 8.34 -20.86 8.25
N GLY A 50 7.82 -20.53 9.44
CA GLY A 50 7.97 -21.42 10.59
C GLY A 50 6.71 -22.19 10.99
N THR A 51 5.58 -21.51 11.10
CA THR A 51 4.38 -22.09 11.72
C THR A 51 3.11 -21.56 11.07
N ASP A 52 2.08 -22.40 10.98
CA ASP A 52 0.77 -22.05 10.42
C ASP A 52 0.17 -20.83 11.15
N VAL A 53 0.45 -20.70 12.45
CA VAL A 53 0.00 -19.57 13.28
C VAL A 53 0.61 -18.24 12.82
N ALA A 54 1.88 -18.24 12.42
CA ALA A 54 2.54 -17.04 11.89
C ALA A 54 1.96 -16.63 10.53
N ILE A 55 1.61 -17.61 9.69
CA ILE A 55 1.03 -17.40 8.36
C ILE A 55 -0.37 -16.79 8.45
N ASP A 56 -1.18 -17.27 9.40
CA ASP A 56 -2.55 -16.80 9.58
C ASP A 56 -2.62 -15.44 10.29
N SER A 57 -1.61 -15.09 11.09
CA SER A 57 -1.65 -13.89 11.95
C SER A 57 -0.89 -12.67 11.41
N ALA A 58 -0.07 -12.83 10.37
CA ALA A 58 0.78 -11.75 9.84
C ALA A 58 0.38 -11.33 8.41
N ASP A 59 0.48 -10.03 8.12
CA ASP A 59 0.23 -9.48 6.79
C ASP A 59 1.39 -9.75 5.81
N VAL A 60 2.61 -9.85 6.33
CA VAL A 60 3.85 -10.01 5.55
C VAL A 60 4.72 -11.09 6.17
N ILE A 61 5.24 -11.99 5.34
CA ILE A 61 6.11 -13.10 5.77
C ILE A 61 7.48 -12.95 5.10
N LEU A 62 8.54 -12.85 5.91
CA LEU A 62 9.92 -12.84 5.43
C LEU A 62 10.42 -14.28 5.27
N VAL A 63 10.29 -14.81 4.06
CA VAL A 63 10.63 -16.20 3.73
C VAL A 63 12.10 -16.53 4.01
N LYS A 64 13.03 -15.60 3.78
CA LYS A 64 14.47 -15.81 3.99
C LYS A 64 14.92 -15.70 5.45
N SER A 65 14.01 -15.33 6.36
CA SER A 65 14.32 -15.10 7.78
C SER A 65 15.39 -14.02 8.01
N GLU A 66 15.59 -13.11 7.05
CA GLU A 66 16.53 -12.00 7.13
C GLU A 66 15.77 -10.72 7.57
N PRO A 67 16.01 -10.17 8.78
CA PRO A 67 15.31 -8.96 9.23
C PRO A 67 15.57 -7.73 8.35
N SER A 68 16.69 -7.72 7.61
CA SER A 68 17.00 -6.68 6.63
C SER A 68 15.99 -6.58 5.48
N ASP A 69 15.26 -7.66 5.17
CA ASP A 69 14.23 -7.65 4.12
C ASP A 69 13.03 -6.74 4.46
N ILE A 70 12.88 -6.35 5.74
CA ILE A 70 11.89 -5.35 6.15
C ILE A 70 12.18 -4.00 5.46
N LEU A 71 13.45 -3.64 5.30
CA LEU A 71 13.84 -2.40 4.63
C LEU A 71 13.45 -2.44 3.15
N HIS A 72 13.72 -3.56 2.48
CA HIS A 72 13.30 -3.78 1.09
C HIS A 72 11.78 -3.73 0.94
N PHE A 73 11.04 -4.32 1.88
CA PHE A 73 9.58 -4.24 1.91
C PHE A 73 9.08 -2.79 2.04
N LEU A 74 9.66 -2.01 2.96
CA LEU A 74 9.30 -0.60 3.15
C LEU A 74 9.60 0.24 1.90
N ASP A 75 10.71 -0.01 1.22
CA ASP A 75 11.04 0.72 0.00
C ASP A 75 10.16 0.32 -1.18
N LEU A 76 9.84 -0.97 -1.31
CA LEU A 76 8.83 -1.44 -2.26
C LEU A 76 7.47 -0.78 -1.99
N ALA A 77 7.04 -0.69 -0.73
CA ALA A 77 5.79 -0.04 -0.35
C ALA A 77 5.76 1.44 -0.77
N LYS A 78 6.84 2.18 -0.53
CA LYS A 78 6.96 3.60 -0.96
C LYS A 78 6.88 3.75 -2.49
N ILE A 79 7.61 2.91 -3.23
CA ILE A 79 7.63 2.95 -4.70
C ILE A 79 6.24 2.62 -5.26
N THR A 80 5.59 1.60 -4.70
CA THR A 80 4.25 1.17 -5.09
C THR A 80 3.23 2.26 -4.81
N ASN A 81 3.28 2.90 -3.63
CA ASN A 81 2.39 4.01 -3.29
C ASN A 81 2.56 5.19 -4.25
N ARG A 82 3.80 5.55 -4.61
CA ARG A 82 4.06 6.59 -5.60
C ARG A 82 3.44 6.27 -6.96
N LYS A 83 3.55 5.03 -7.42
CA LYS A 83 2.92 4.56 -8.67
C LYS A 83 1.39 4.58 -8.60
N MET A 84 0.83 4.19 -7.45
CA MET A 84 -0.61 4.22 -7.22
C MET A 84 -1.15 5.65 -7.31
N VAL A 85 -0.49 6.62 -6.66
CA VAL A 85 -0.87 8.05 -6.74
C VAL A 85 -0.78 8.58 -8.17
N GLN A 86 0.25 8.21 -8.93
CA GLN A 86 0.35 8.57 -10.35
C GLN A 86 -0.79 7.97 -11.18
N ASN A 87 -1.14 6.71 -10.94
CA ASN A 87 -2.25 6.05 -11.63
C ASN A 87 -3.60 6.70 -11.28
N LEU A 88 -3.77 7.11 -10.03
CA LEU A 88 -4.93 7.86 -9.60
C LEU A 88 -5.03 9.21 -10.32
N TRP A 89 -3.92 9.93 -10.51
CA TRP A 89 -3.91 11.16 -11.29
C TRP A 89 -4.29 10.94 -12.76
N TRP A 90 -3.82 9.86 -13.39
CA TRP A 90 -4.24 9.53 -14.76
C TRP A 90 -5.73 9.19 -14.83
N GLY A 91 -6.21 8.32 -13.93
CA GLY A 91 -7.61 7.87 -13.91
C GLY A 91 -8.61 8.94 -13.46
N ALA A 92 -8.24 9.80 -12.51
CA ALA A 92 -9.11 10.88 -12.03
C ALA A 92 -8.97 12.15 -12.88
N GLY A 93 -7.79 12.41 -13.46
CA GLY A 93 -7.50 13.63 -14.21
C GLY A 93 -8.42 13.84 -15.40
N TYR A 94 -8.74 12.80 -16.17
CA TYR A 94 -9.68 12.94 -17.27
C TYR A 94 -11.10 13.24 -16.77
N ASN A 95 -11.54 12.63 -15.66
CA ASN A 95 -12.86 12.87 -15.07
C ASN A 95 -13.01 14.30 -14.57
N ILE A 96 -11.95 14.87 -13.97
CA ILE A 96 -11.91 16.26 -13.51
C ILE A 96 -12.17 17.23 -14.67
N VAL A 97 -11.74 16.90 -15.89
CA VAL A 97 -11.94 17.75 -17.08
C VAL A 97 -13.24 17.40 -17.81
N ALA A 98 -13.54 16.12 -17.98
CA ALA A 98 -14.67 15.63 -18.76
C ALA A 98 -16.03 15.96 -18.11
N ILE A 99 -16.15 15.84 -16.78
CA ILE A 99 -17.42 16.09 -16.08
C ILE A 99 -17.84 17.57 -16.20
N PRO A 100 -16.98 18.57 -15.90
CA PRO A 100 -17.31 19.99 -16.12
C PRO A 100 -17.66 20.33 -17.57
N LEU A 101 -16.93 19.75 -18.53
CA LEU A 101 -17.20 19.94 -19.96
C LEU A 101 -18.56 19.37 -20.36
N ALA A 102 -18.89 18.16 -19.92
CA ALA A 102 -20.19 17.53 -20.15
C ALA A 102 -21.34 18.26 -19.45
N ALA A 103 -21.08 18.87 -18.29
CA ALA A 103 -22.02 19.74 -17.58
C ALA A 103 -22.23 21.11 -18.27
N GLY A 104 -21.54 21.38 -19.37
CA GLY A 104 -21.73 22.59 -20.17
C GLY A 104 -21.04 23.84 -19.62
N ILE A 105 -20.08 23.69 -18.69
CA ILE A 105 -19.36 24.84 -18.11
C ILE A 105 -18.66 25.67 -19.19
N LEU A 106 -18.17 25.04 -20.27
CA LEU A 106 -17.52 25.72 -21.40
C LEU A 106 -18.42 25.84 -22.65
N ALA A 107 -19.73 25.63 -22.51
CA ALA A 107 -20.66 25.77 -23.63
C ALA A 107 -20.69 27.20 -24.20
N PHE A 108 -20.42 28.22 -23.38
CA PHE A 108 -20.31 29.61 -23.82
C PHE A 108 -19.12 29.86 -24.78
N ALA A 109 -18.10 29.00 -24.74
CA ALA A 109 -16.95 29.02 -25.64
C ALA A 109 -17.14 28.08 -26.86
N GLY A 110 -18.32 27.48 -27.02
CA GLY A 110 -18.62 26.51 -28.08
C GLY A 110 -17.98 25.13 -27.88
N ILE A 111 -17.40 24.86 -26.70
CA ILE A 111 -16.74 23.58 -26.40
C ILE A 111 -17.74 22.69 -25.66
N ILE A 112 -18.29 21.71 -26.38
CA ILE A 112 -19.11 20.63 -25.83
C ILE A 112 -18.35 19.34 -26.07
N LEU A 113 -18.16 18.55 -25.01
CA LEU A 113 -17.46 17.28 -25.12
C LEU A 113 -18.32 16.27 -25.88
N ASP A 114 -17.84 15.81 -27.03
CA ASP A 114 -18.43 14.67 -27.73
C ASP A 114 -18.19 13.39 -26.90
N PRO A 115 -19.24 12.60 -26.57
CA PRO A 115 -19.10 11.31 -25.90
C PRO A 115 -18.04 10.38 -26.52
N ALA A 116 -17.85 10.42 -27.84
CA ALA A 116 -16.82 9.62 -28.53
C ALA A 116 -15.40 10.03 -28.14
N VAL A 117 -15.15 11.33 -27.99
CA VAL A 117 -13.84 11.86 -27.53
C VAL A 117 -13.60 11.49 -26.08
N GLY A 118 -14.64 11.58 -25.23
CA GLY A 118 -14.57 11.13 -23.83
C GLY A 118 -14.20 9.65 -23.72
N ALA A 119 -14.83 8.79 -24.52
CA ALA A 119 -14.52 7.35 -24.55
C ALA A 119 -13.09 7.07 -25.02
N ALA A 120 -12.59 7.79 -26.03
CA ALA A 120 -11.21 7.65 -26.50
C ALA A 120 -10.19 8.04 -25.42
N VAL A 121 -10.41 9.15 -24.71
CA VAL A 121 -9.54 9.59 -23.61
C VAL A 121 -9.58 8.60 -22.45
N MET A 122 -10.75 8.05 -22.12
CA MET A 122 -10.89 7.01 -21.10
C MET A 122 -10.06 5.76 -21.45
N ALA A 123 -10.16 5.29 -22.71
CA ALA A 123 -9.38 4.14 -23.18
C ALA A 123 -7.86 4.42 -23.11
N MET A 124 -7.42 5.61 -23.52
CA MET A 124 -6.01 6.01 -23.41
C MET A 124 -5.53 6.07 -21.95
N SER A 125 -6.34 6.60 -21.03
CA SER A 125 -6.00 6.65 -19.60
C SER A 125 -5.74 5.25 -19.02
N THR A 126 -6.56 4.27 -19.38
CA THR A 126 -6.39 2.87 -18.95
C THR A 126 -5.06 2.29 -19.44
N ILE A 127 -4.69 2.56 -20.70
CA ILE A 127 -3.42 2.12 -21.28
C ILE A 127 -2.24 2.77 -20.54
N ILE A 128 -2.30 4.07 -20.27
CA ILE A 128 -1.24 4.80 -19.55
C ILE A 128 -1.06 4.25 -18.13
N VAL A 129 -2.16 4.02 -17.41
CA VAL A 129 -2.14 3.41 -16.07
C VAL A 129 -1.49 2.02 -16.10
N ALA A 130 -1.86 1.18 -17.07
CA ALA A 130 -1.30 -0.16 -17.23
C ALA A 130 0.21 -0.12 -17.53
N LEU A 131 0.64 0.74 -18.46
CA LEU A 131 2.06 0.94 -18.77
C LEU A 131 2.84 1.46 -17.56
N ASN A 132 2.27 2.42 -16.81
CA ASN A 132 2.92 2.97 -15.63
C ASN A 132 3.07 1.92 -14.51
N ALA A 133 2.07 1.05 -14.35
CA ALA A 133 2.10 -0.07 -13.41
C ALA A 133 3.15 -1.12 -13.80
N MET A 134 3.24 -1.48 -15.09
CA MET A 134 4.26 -2.43 -15.60
C MET A 134 5.70 -1.92 -15.43
N GLY A 135 5.89 -0.60 -15.32
CA GLY A 135 7.19 -0.01 -14.99
C GLY A 135 7.67 -0.26 -13.55
N LEU A 136 6.86 -0.93 -12.71
CA LEU A 136 7.25 -1.46 -11.41
C LEU A 136 7.96 -2.81 -11.61
N THR A 137 9.26 -2.77 -11.90
CA THR A 137 10.08 -3.98 -12.05
C THR A 137 10.88 -4.24 -10.77
N ALA A 138 10.92 -5.51 -10.32
CA ALA A 138 11.66 -5.95 -9.13
C ALA A 138 13.15 -5.56 -9.15
N GLU A 139 13.73 -5.42 -10.35
CA GLU A 139 15.12 -5.04 -10.57
C GLU A 139 15.48 -3.63 -10.03
N LYS A 140 14.51 -2.71 -9.92
CA LYS A 140 14.73 -1.39 -9.32
C LYS A 140 14.76 -1.40 -7.79
N ILE A 141 14.36 -2.51 -7.16
CA ILE A 141 14.29 -2.65 -5.70
C ILE A 141 15.57 -3.29 -5.16
N GLN A 142 16.24 -4.16 -5.93
CA GLN A 142 17.51 -4.78 -5.55
C GLN A 142 18.75 -3.88 -5.70
N ASN A 143 18.64 -2.79 -6.48
CA ASN A 143 19.78 -1.94 -6.84
C ASN A 143 19.87 -0.64 -6.01
N ASN A 144 19.15 -0.53 -4.90
CA ASN A 144 19.13 0.67 -4.05
C ASN A 144 19.48 0.32 -2.61
#